data_AF-A0ABC8R713-F1
#
_entry.id   AF-A0ABC8R713-F1
#
_cell.length_a   1.000
_cell.length_b   1.000
_cell.length_c   1.000
_cell.angle_alpha   90.00
_cell.angle_beta   90.00
_cell.angle_gamma   90.00
#
_symmetry.space_group_name_H-M   'P 1'
#
loop_
_entity.id
_entity.type
_entity.pdbx_description
1 polymer ?
#
loop_
_entity_poly.entity_id
_entity_poly.type
_entity_poly.pdbx_seq_one_letter_code
_entity_poly.pdbx_strand_id
1 'polypeptide(L)'
;MKFATRQMHSMTEGRPKSSILLLENLSEFKGEFANCSKFAEQLSLGVDIFVNDAFFQSHKILASTVGVSRFCYACVAGFHFEESLCLLKEAVRTNKKPYVAIIGGGNLLNKAAALRFLASRCDGLVFVGNMAFQIMHALGLPVPAKLVELGALEEALNIIQIANSRSMPILFPKDFWCINNHLPAQLEIFPANCMSDGWEPVDFGPNSLEAVTSLLSKCEKIIWIGPAKFSLPNQETGGASKVAQVLDKLSQNNCDITVVGNMACKTLIRESRNVLFYKMIKNASVVWAFLKGRKLPGLMALDRAYPFEVDWDSMYTVPTRPLVVDIGSGNGLFLFNMARRMKDLNFLGLEINQKLVSRCLDSVHQSGIQNGYFIATNATSTFRSIVSLYPGELVSVSIQCPNPDFNKPEHRWRMLQRSLIEAIADLLTPDGKVFLQSDIEAVAVRMKQLFLKYGKGKLAVVHGLEHAKIGTEGWLKENPFGVRSDWEQHVIDWGGPMYRLMFSKVTSAE
;
A
#
# COMPACT_ATOMS: atom_id res chain seq x y z
N MET A 1 1.47 -19.04 21.98
CA MET A 1 0.73 -19.75 20.90
C MET A 1 -0.63 -20.32 21.33
N LYS A 2 -0.81 -20.92 22.53
CA LYS A 2 -2.12 -21.42 23.02
C LYS A 2 -3.06 -20.34 23.60
N PHE A 3 -2.56 -19.13 23.86
CA PHE A 3 -3.31 -18.07 24.55
C PHE A 3 -4.33 -17.35 23.64
N ALA A 4 -3.91 -16.89 22.46
CA ALA A 4 -4.78 -16.12 21.54
C ALA A 4 -6.01 -16.91 21.06
N THR A 5 -5.86 -18.21 20.74
CA THR A 5 -6.98 -19.05 20.27
C THR A 5 -8.01 -19.33 21.35
N ARG A 6 -7.58 -19.55 22.61
CA ARG A 6 -8.50 -19.76 23.74
C ARG A 6 -9.26 -18.47 24.09
N GLN A 7 -8.59 -17.32 24.01
CA GLN A 7 -9.18 -16.03 24.32
C GLN A 7 -10.24 -15.62 23.29
N MET A 8 -9.98 -15.79 21.98
CA MET A 8 -10.98 -15.46 20.96
C MET A 8 -12.23 -16.35 21.04
N HIS A 9 -12.07 -17.68 21.12
CA HIS A 9 -13.23 -18.59 21.22
C HIS A 9 -14.06 -18.35 22.48
N SER A 10 -13.41 -18.19 23.64
CA SER A 10 -14.14 -17.93 24.90
C SER A 10 -14.76 -16.54 24.96
N MET A 11 -14.28 -15.57 24.17
CA MET A 11 -14.85 -14.23 24.11
C MET A 11 -16.02 -14.11 23.13
N THR A 12 -16.14 -15.00 22.15
CA THR A 12 -17.23 -14.98 21.15
C THR A 12 -18.44 -15.82 21.52
N GLU A 13 -18.28 -16.85 22.37
CA GLU A 13 -19.40 -17.71 22.80
C GLU A 13 -20.41 -16.97 23.69
N GLY A 14 -21.70 -17.06 23.33
CA GLY A 14 -22.81 -16.58 24.16
C GLY A 14 -23.05 -15.06 24.19
N ARG A 15 -22.33 -14.27 23.38
CA ARG A 15 -22.48 -12.81 23.35
C ARG A 15 -23.52 -12.33 22.32
N PRO A 16 -24.24 -11.22 22.59
CA PRO A 16 -25.15 -10.63 21.62
C PRO A 16 -24.38 -10.12 20.38
N LYS A 17 -25.06 -10.09 19.23
CA LYS A 17 -24.54 -9.75 17.87
C LYS A 17 -23.83 -8.39 17.73
N SER A 18 -23.75 -7.57 18.78
CA SER A 18 -23.23 -6.20 18.78
C SER A 18 -22.20 -5.93 19.90
N SER A 19 -21.33 -6.90 20.19
CA SER A 19 -20.29 -6.76 21.23
C SER A 19 -18.99 -6.19 20.65
N ILE A 20 -18.36 -5.24 21.36
CA ILE A 20 -17.00 -4.77 21.07
C ILE A 20 -16.00 -5.55 21.94
N LEU A 21 -14.97 -6.12 21.31
CA LEU A 21 -13.90 -6.84 21.98
C LEU A 21 -12.58 -6.11 21.73
N LEU A 22 -11.87 -5.78 22.82
CA LEU A 22 -10.51 -5.27 22.76
C LEU A 22 -9.56 -6.42 23.13
N LEU A 23 -8.67 -6.78 22.20
CA LEU A 23 -7.63 -7.77 22.43
C LEU A 23 -6.44 -7.14 23.16
N GLU A 24 -5.56 -8.00 23.67
CA GLU A 24 -4.32 -7.55 24.29
C GLU A 24 -3.36 -6.87 23.32
N ASN A 25 -2.39 -6.16 23.89
CA ASN A 25 -1.38 -5.44 23.13
C ASN A 25 -0.57 -6.40 22.23
N LEU A 26 -0.85 -6.35 20.92
CA LEU A 26 -0.24 -7.24 19.94
C LEU A 26 1.28 -7.08 19.81
N SER A 27 1.85 -5.94 20.25
CA SER A 27 3.29 -5.71 20.21
C SER A 27 4.09 -6.59 21.18
N GLU A 28 3.43 -7.20 22.16
CA GLU A 28 4.07 -8.14 23.10
C GLU A 28 4.32 -9.52 22.47
N PHE A 29 3.71 -9.78 21.30
CA PHE A 29 3.84 -11.06 20.61
C PHE A 29 4.89 -10.96 19.50
N LYS A 30 5.95 -11.77 19.60
CA LYS A 30 6.98 -11.88 18.53
C LYS A 30 6.37 -12.18 17.15
N GLY A 31 5.24 -12.89 17.12
CA GLY A 31 4.50 -13.21 15.90
C GLY A 31 4.00 -11.99 15.13
N GLU A 32 3.76 -10.87 15.81
CA GLU A 32 3.29 -9.62 15.20
C GLU A 32 4.35 -9.01 14.29
N PHE A 33 5.55 -8.74 14.82
CA PHE A 33 6.66 -8.16 14.07
C PHE A 33 7.27 -9.13 13.05
N ALA A 34 7.17 -10.43 13.29
CA ALA A 34 7.60 -11.45 12.33
C ALA A 34 6.60 -11.67 11.18
N ASN A 35 5.43 -11.00 11.20
CA ASN A 35 4.33 -11.24 10.26
C ASN A 35 4.00 -12.75 10.13
N CYS A 36 3.92 -13.44 11.27
CA CYS A 36 3.80 -14.89 11.32
C CYS A 36 2.43 -15.34 10.78
N SER A 37 2.44 -16.18 9.74
CA SER A 37 1.21 -16.67 9.09
C SER A 37 0.25 -17.36 10.06
N LYS A 38 0.77 -18.18 10.99
CA LYS A 38 -0.07 -18.87 11.99
C LYS A 38 -0.71 -17.89 12.99
N PHE A 39 0.00 -16.82 13.34
CA PHE A 39 -0.52 -15.80 14.25
C PHE A 39 -1.58 -14.93 13.55
N ALA A 40 -1.34 -14.55 12.30
CA ALA A 40 -2.32 -13.85 11.47
C ALA A 40 -3.61 -14.68 11.23
N GLU A 41 -3.48 -15.98 10.96
CA GLU A 41 -4.63 -16.89 10.85
C GLU A 41 -5.43 -16.91 12.16
N GLN A 42 -4.75 -16.99 13.31
CA GLN A 42 -5.41 -16.91 14.61
C GLN A 42 -6.19 -15.61 14.81
N LEU A 43 -5.64 -14.46 14.42
CA LEU A 43 -6.32 -13.15 14.52
C LEU A 43 -7.57 -13.06 13.64
N SER A 44 -7.64 -13.82 12.54
CA SER A 44 -8.77 -13.82 11.62
C SER A 44 -9.89 -14.81 11.96
N LEU A 45 -9.73 -15.62 13.03
CA LEU A 45 -10.72 -16.66 13.35
C LEU A 45 -12.08 -16.04 13.69
N GLY A 46 -13.11 -16.38 12.91
CA GLY A 46 -14.46 -15.82 13.07
C GLY A 46 -14.58 -14.36 12.60
N VAL A 47 -13.60 -13.84 11.85
CA VAL A 47 -13.61 -12.50 11.27
C VAL A 47 -13.91 -12.59 9.78
N ASP A 48 -15.07 -12.11 9.37
CA ASP A 48 -15.42 -12.00 7.95
C ASP A 48 -14.71 -10.82 7.28
N ILE A 49 -14.80 -9.64 7.90
CA ILE A 49 -14.27 -8.38 7.36
C ILE A 49 -13.16 -7.86 8.26
N PHE A 50 -12.00 -7.61 7.66
CA PHE A 50 -10.91 -6.89 8.30
C PHE A 50 -10.98 -5.41 7.91
N VAL A 51 -11.00 -4.54 8.92
CA VAL A 51 -10.91 -3.09 8.73
C VAL A 51 -9.57 -2.61 9.28
N ASN A 52 -8.69 -2.13 8.40
CA ASN A 52 -7.44 -1.50 8.83
C ASN A 52 -7.67 -0.01 9.03
N ASP A 53 -7.86 0.40 10.28
CA ASP A 53 -7.92 1.81 10.64
C ASP A 53 -6.57 2.37 11.17
N ALA A 54 -5.51 1.55 11.11
CA ALA A 54 -4.19 1.85 11.68
C ALA A 54 -3.22 2.44 10.64
N PHE A 55 -3.56 3.57 10.02
CA PHE A 55 -2.71 4.21 9.00
C PHE A 55 -1.28 4.46 9.46
N PHE A 56 -1.08 4.79 10.73
CA PHE A 56 0.23 5.06 11.33
C PHE A 56 1.19 3.85 11.30
N GLN A 57 0.67 2.62 11.17
CA GLN A 57 1.48 1.40 11.01
C GLN A 57 1.57 0.93 9.55
N SER A 58 0.94 1.63 8.60
CA SER A 58 0.85 1.19 7.19
C SER A 58 2.20 1.05 6.49
N HIS A 59 3.26 1.63 7.04
CA HIS A 59 4.64 1.52 6.56
C HIS A 59 5.38 0.25 7.00
N LYS A 60 4.78 -0.54 7.92
CA LYS A 60 5.36 -1.79 8.45
C LYS A 60 4.63 -3.00 7.88
N ILE A 61 5.30 -4.14 7.91
CA ILE A 61 4.72 -5.44 7.62
C ILE A 61 4.47 -6.12 8.96
N LEU A 62 3.22 -6.16 9.41
CA LEU A 62 2.84 -6.80 10.68
C LEU A 62 1.75 -7.84 10.46
N ALA A 63 1.64 -8.81 11.37
CA ALA A 63 0.59 -9.82 11.29
C ALA A 63 -0.81 -9.18 11.36
N SER A 64 -1.02 -8.21 12.25
CA SER A 64 -2.31 -7.54 12.45
C SER A 64 -2.75 -6.55 11.35
N THR A 65 -1.83 -6.12 10.49
CA THR A 65 -2.11 -5.11 9.45
C THR A 65 -1.92 -5.62 8.03
N VAL A 66 -1.10 -6.66 7.83
CA VAL A 66 -0.76 -7.22 6.52
C VAL A 66 -0.97 -8.74 6.49
N GLY A 67 -0.60 -9.44 7.55
CA GLY A 67 -0.75 -10.90 7.60
C GLY A 67 -2.21 -11.34 7.60
N VAL A 68 -3.03 -10.67 8.41
CA VAL A 68 -4.44 -11.01 8.65
C VAL A 68 -5.29 -10.89 7.38
N SER A 69 -4.92 -9.99 6.45
CA SER A 69 -5.68 -9.79 5.21
C SER A 69 -5.69 -11.00 4.27
N ARG A 70 -4.81 -11.98 4.50
CA ARG A 70 -4.76 -13.25 3.74
C ARG A 70 -5.88 -14.22 4.11
N PHE A 71 -6.52 -13.99 5.25
CA PHE A 71 -7.45 -14.94 5.87
C PHE A 71 -8.87 -14.38 6.01
N CYS A 72 -9.05 -13.07 5.84
CA CYS A 72 -10.36 -12.42 5.84
C CYS A 72 -10.96 -12.38 4.43
N TYR A 73 -12.28 -12.29 4.37
CA TYR A 73 -13.03 -12.27 3.11
C TYR A 73 -12.93 -10.91 2.42
N ALA A 74 -12.99 -9.81 3.17
CA ALA A 74 -12.81 -8.44 2.69
C ALA A 74 -11.86 -7.69 3.62
N CYS A 75 -11.01 -6.86 3.03
CA CYS A 75 -9.98 -6.10 3.73
C CYS A 75 -10.08 -4.63 3.32
N VAL A 76 -10.71 -3.80 4.14
CA VAL A 76 -11.00 -2.41 3.80
C VAL A 76 -10.27 -1.42 4.70
N ALA A 77 -10.11 -0.18 4.22
CA ALA A 77 -9.66 0.91 5.06
C ALA A 77 -10.79 1.34 6.00
N GLY A 78 -10.46 1.68 7.25
CA GLY A 78 -11.37 2.44 8.10
C GLY A 78 -11.39 3.92 7.71
N PHE A 79 -12.33 4.68 8.27
CA PHE A 79 -12.49 6.10 7.95
C PHE A 79 -11.27 6.94 8.36
N HIS A 80 -10.66 6.66 9.51
CA HIS A 80 -9.46 7.39 9.93
C HIS A 80 -8.28 7.08 9.02
N PHE A 81 -8.19 5.83 8.53
CA PHE A 81 -7.19 5.46 7.55
C PHE A 81 -7.39 6.21 6.23
N GLU A 82 -8.61 6.24 5.71
CA GLU A 82 -8.96 6.94 4.48
C GLU A 82 -8.64 8.44 4.58
N GLU A 83 -9.11 9.10 5.64
CA GLU A 83 -8.85 10.51 5.92
C GLU A 83 -7.33 10.79 5.95
N SER A 84 -6.58 9.98 6.69
CA SER A 84 -5.12 10.13 6.80
C SER A 84 -4.40 9.93 5.46
N LEU A 85 -4.86 9.00 4.63
CA LEU A 85 -4.33 8.78 3.29
C LEU A 85 -4.64 9.97 2.36
N CYS A 86 -5.85 10.53 2.44
CA CYS A 86 -6.24 11.73 1.70
C CYS A 86 -5.38 12.93 2.09
N LEU A 87 -5.19 13.17 3.39
CA LEU A 87 -4.30 14.20 3.92
C LEU A 87 -2.86 14.02 3.41
N LEU A 88 -2.32 12.80 3.43
CA LEU A 88 -0.98 12.52 2.91
C LEU A 88 -0.87 12.82 1.41
N LYS A 89 -1.86 12.39 0.61
CA LYS A 89 -1.88 12.65 -0.84
C LYS A 89 -1.97 14.15 -1.12
N GLU A 90 -2.74 14.89 -0.35
CA GLU A 90 -2.87 16.33 -0.50
C GLU A 90 -1.61 17.10 -0.09
N ALA A 91 -0.97 16.69 1.01
CA ALA A 91 0.25 17.30 1.52
C ALA A 91 1.36 17.34 0.47
N VAL A 92 1.49 16.29 -0.35
CA VAL A 92 2.56 16.18 -1.37
C VAL A 92 2.21 16.80 -2.73
N ARG A 93 0.95 17.22 -2.95
CA ARG A 93 0.53 17.88 -4.21
C ARG A 93 1.15 19.28 -4.30
N THR A 94 1.49 19.72 -5.50
CA THR A 94 2.09 21.04 -5.78
C THR A 94 1.06 22.00 -6.41
N ASN A 95 -0.17 22.00 -5.89
CA ASN A 95 -1.30 22.79 -6.41
C ASN A 95 -1.24 24.28 -6.06
N LYS A 96 -0.55 24.64 -4.98
CA LYS A 96 -0.32 26.01 -4.52
C LYS A 96 1.18 26.27 -4.43
N LYS A 97 1.60 27.49 -4.77
CA LYS A 97 3.01 27.88 -4.81
C LYS A 97 3.17 29.34 -4.37
N PRO A 98 4.27 29.71 -3.69
CA PRO A 98 5.43 28.89 -3.36
C PRO A 98 5.12 27.80 -2.33
N TYR A 99 5.64 26.59 -2.56
CA TYR A 99 5.54 25.45 -1.66
C TYR A 99 6.87 25.23 -0.91
N VAL A 100 6.88 25.47 0.39
CA VAL A 100 8.09 25.31 1.23
C VAL A 100 7.98 24.11 2.16
N ALA A 101 9.08 23.36 2.31
CA ALA A 101 9.20 22.29 3.31
C ALA A 101 10.14 22.70 4.45
N ILE A 102 9.62 22.69 5.68
CA ILE A 102 10.38 22.82 6.92
C ILE A 102 10.69 21.40 7.42
N ILE A 103 11.97 21.07 7.57
CA ILE A 103 12.45 19.71 7.79
C ILE A 103 13.30 19.66 9.05
N GLY A 104 12.81 18.92 10.04
CA GLY A 104 13.42 18.76 11.35
C GLY A 104 13.86 17.35 11.73
N GLY A 105 14.41 17.22 12.94
CA GLY A 105 14.99 15.99 13.48
C GLY A 105 16.37 15.68 12.91
N GLY A 106 16.80 14.41 12.99
CA GLY A 106 18.10 13.94 12.46
C GLY A 106 17.97 12.79 11.45
N ASN A 107 19.01 11.96 11.33
CA ASN A 107 19.08 10.79 10.45
C ASN A 107 18.85 11.15 8.96
N LEU A 108 19.63 12.10 8.44
CA LEU A 108 19.58 12.53 7.04
C LEU A 108 19.83 11.34 6.12
N LEU A 109 20.81 10.49 6.43
CA LEU A 109 21.19 9.36 5.56
C LEU A 109 19.99 8.45 5.28
N ASN A 110 19.27 8.07 6.33
CA ASN A 110 18.06 7.23 6.20
C ASN A 110 16.94 7.96 5.43
N LYS A 111 16.86 9.28 5.50
CA LYS A 111 15.79 10.09 4.89
C LYS A 111 16.15 10.65 3.51
N ALA A 112 17.38 10.47 3.03
CA ALA A 112 17.91 11.13 1.84
C ALA A 112 17.01 11.01 0.60
N ALA A 113 16.49 9.81 0.30
CA ALA A 113 15.57 9.62 -0.83
C ALA A 113 14.27 10.44 -0.72
N ALA A 114 13.71 10.59 0.50
CA ALA A 114 12.55 11.44 0.73
C ALA A 114 12.91 12.94 0.62
N LEU A 115 14.09 13.33 1.09
CA LEU A 115 14.57 14.72 0.98
C LEU A 115 14.81 15.10 -0.47
N ARG A 116 15.39 14.20 -1.28
CA ARG A 116 15.51 14.39 -2.74
C ARG A 116 14.14 14.52 -3.42
N PHE A 117 13.16 13.72 -2.99
CA PHE A 117 11.78 13.86 -3.47
C PHE A 117 11.21 15.26 -3.14
N LEU A 118 11.33 15.74 -1.90
CA LEU A 118 10.90 17.09 -1.52
C LEU A 118 11.67 18.17 -2.30
N ALA A 119 12.99 18.03 -2.43
CA ALA A 119 13.85 18.93 -3.18
C ALA A 119 13.52 19.00 -4.68
N SER A 120 12.80 18.01 -5.23
CA SER A 120 12.31 18.03 -6.62
C SER A 120 10.92 18.68 -6.78
N ARG A 121 10.20 18.91 -5.68
CA ARG A 121 8.79 19.35 -5.68
C ARG A 121 8.58 20.73 -5.06
N CYS A 122 9.25 21.00 -3.97
CA CYS A 122 9.15 22.26 -3.25
C CYS A 122 9.85 23.38 -4.02
N ASP A 123 9.44 24.62 -3.73
CA ASP A 123 10.04 25.85 -4.20
C ASP A 123 10.99 26.46 -3.13
N GLY A 124 11.13 25.81 -1.96
CA GLY A 124 12.13 26.14 -0.94
C GLY A 124 12.23 25.05 0.13
N LEU A 125 13.41 24.90 0.73
CA LEU A 125 13.65 23.99 1.85
C LEU A 125 14.21 24.75 3.05
N VAL A 126 13.69 24.46 4.24
CA VAL A 126 14.18 24.99 5.52
C VAL A 126 14.60 23.81 6.39
N PHE A 127 15.90 23.66 6.65
CA PHE A 127 16.41 22.63 7.53
C PHE A 127 16.55 23.17 8.96
N VAL A 128 16.01 22.44 9.93
CA VAL A 128 16.07 22.74 11.37
C VAL A 128 16.45 21.47 12.14
N GLY A 129 16.76 21.60 13.43
CA GLY A 129 17.26 20.47 14.23
C GLY A 129 18.55 19.86 13.65
N ASN A 130 18.89 18.64 14.09
CA ASN A 130 20.17 17.98 13.75
C ASN A 130 20.40 17.79 12.23
N MET A 131 19.35 17.83 11.41
CA MET A 131 19.46 17.75 9.96
C MET A 131 20.12 18.99 9.36
N ALA A 132 19.94 20.16 9.98
CA ALA A 132 20.58 21.39 9.53
C ALA A 132 22.12 21.27 9.56
N PHE A 133 22.68 20.62 10.56
CA PHE A 133 24.13 20.41 10.67
C PHE A 133 24.72 19.61 9.51
N GLN A 134 23.95 18.69 8.92
CA GLN A 134 24.41 17.92 7.76
C GLN A 134 24.52 18.79 6.51
N ILE A 135 23.53 19.69 6.31
CA ILE A 135 23.52 20.67 5.22
C ILE A 135 24.64 21.70 5.42
N MET A 136 24.81 22.22 6.63
CA MET A 136 25.87 23.16 6.97
C MET A 136 27.26 22.56 6.73
N HIS A 137 27.48 21.32 7.19
CA HIS A 137 28.73 20.59 6.97
C HIS A 137 28.99 20.36 5.48
N ALA A 138 27.96 20.00 4.71
CA ALA A 138 28.07 19.85 3.25
C ALA A 138 28.39 21.16 2.51
N LEU A 139 28.01 22.32 3.08
CA LEU A 139 28.36 23.64 2.57
C LEU A 139 29.74 24.14 3.04
N GLY A 140 30.50 23.32 3.77
CA GLY A 140 31.82 23.66 4.27
C GLY A 140 31.84 24.56 5.51
N LEU A 141 30.70 24.68 6.22
CA LEU A 141 30.66 25.43 7.48
C LEU A 141 31.25 24.60 8.63
N PRO A 142 31.92 25.24 9.61
CA PRO A 142 32.45 24.54 10.77
C PRO A 142 31.30 24.03 11.63
N VAL A 143 31.24 22.71 11.82
CA VAL A 143 30.23 22.02 12.64
C VAL A 143 30.95 21.03 13.57
N PRO A 144 30.61 20.99 14.87
CA PRO A 144 31.15 20.00 15.78
C PRO A 144 30.96 18.57 15.26
N ALA A 145 32.04 17.78 15.23
CA ALA A 145 32.01 16.42 14.68
C ALA A 145 30.93 15.52 15.30
N LYS A 146 30.63 15.70 16.59
CA LYS A 146 29.56 14.97 17.32
C LYS A 146 28.15 15.20 16.76
N LEU A 147 27.94 16.28 16.01
CA LEU A 147 26.66 16.65 15.41
C LEU A 147 26.55 16.22 13.94
N VAL A 148 27.63 15.72 13.34
CA VAL A 148 27.67 15.24 11.96
C VAL A 148 27.39 13.73 11.91
N GLU A 149 26.45 13.33 11.07
CA GLU A 149 26.10 11.94 10.85
C GLU A 149 27.07 11.29 9.87
N LEU A 150 27.69 10.18 10.29
CA LEU A 150 28.60 9.42 9.44
C LEU A 150 27.89 8.94 8.16
N GLY A 151 28.49 9.22 7.00
CA GLY A 151 27.98 8.85 5.69
C GLY A 151 26.91 9.78 5.10
N ALA A 152 26.43 10.79 5.84
CA ALA A 152 25.39 11.70 5.36
C ALA A 152 25.87 12.78 4.37
N LEU A 153 27.18 13.03 4.28
CA LEU A 153 27.75 14.14 3.49
C LEU A 153 27.37 14.07 2.01
N GLU A 154 27.56 12.91 1.37
CA GLU A 154 27.27 12.74 -0.06
C GLU A 154 25.79 12.98 -0.38
N GLU A 155 24.90 12.44 0.46
CA GLU A 155 23.45 12.65 0.30
C GLU A 155 23.04 14.12 0.56
N ALA A 156 23.67 14.80 1.52
CA ALA A 156 23.45 16.22 1.75
C ALA A 156 23.90 17.08 0.55
N LEU A 157 25.07 16.79 -0.03
CA LEU A 157 25.56 17.45 -1.25
C LEU A 157 24.60 17.24 -2.42
N ASN A 158 24.09 16.02 -2.62
CA ASN A 158 23.11 15.72 -3.66
C ASN A 158 21.82 16.55 -3.51
N ILE A 159 21.33 16.73 -2.28
CA ILE A 159 20.15 17.58 -2.00
C ILE A 159 20.45 19.03 -2.36
N ILE A 160 21.62 19.55 -1.99
CA ILE A 160 22.06 20.92 -2.31
C ILE A 160 22.18 21.12 -3.82
N GLN A 161 22.74 20.15 -4.55
CA GLN A 161 22.85 20.21 -6.01
C GLN A 161 21.48 20.27 -6.70
N ILE A 162 20.52 19.45 -6.26
CA ILE A 162 19.15 19.49 -6.78
C ILE A 162 18.53 20.88 -6.53
N ALA A 163 18.74 21.46 -5.35
CA ALA A 163 18.21 22.79 -5.06
C ALA A 163 18.85 23.88 -5.92
N ASN A 164 20.18 23.88 -6.04
CA ASN A 164 20.92 24.86 -6.83
C ASN A 164 20.53 24.79 -8.32
N SER A 165 20.40 23.58 -8.88
CA SER A 165 19.97 23.40 -10.28
C SER A 165 18.56 23.95 -10.57
N ARG A 166 17.73 24.09 -9.52
CA ARG A 166 16.37 24.65 -9.60
C ARG A 166 16.27 26.09 -9.11
N SER A 167 17.40 26.73 -8.77
CA SER A 167 17.42 28.04 -8.09
C SER A 167 16.52 28.08 -6.84
N MET A 168 16.42 26.94 -6.15
CA MET A 168 15.56 26.77 -4.98
C MET A 168 16.33 27.22 -3.72
N PRO A 169 15.80 28.14 -2.91
CA PRO A 169 16.42 28.53 -1.66
C PRO A 169 16.48 27.36 -0.67
N ILE A 170 17.66 27.15 -0.10
CA ILE A 170 17.87 26.33 1.10
C ILE A 170 18.18 27.27 2.26
N LEU A 171 17.36 27.21 3.30
CA LEU A 171 17.61 27.89 4.57
C LEU A 171 18.04 26.86 5.62
N PHE A 172 19.00 27.27 6.44
CA PHE A 172 19.46 26.59 7.64
C PHE A 172 19.83 27.66 8.68
N PRO A 173 19.91 27.33 9.97
CA PRO A 173 20.14 28.33 11.01
C PRO A 173 21.53 28.97 10.88
N LYS A 174 21.59 30.29 11.09
CA LYS A 174 22.81 31.11 11.15
C LYS A 174 23.24 31.44 12.58
N ASP A 175 22.37 31.18 13.54
CA ASP A 175 22.57 31.35 14.97
C ASP A 175 21.75 30.32 15.74
N PHE A 176 22.19 30.01 16.96
CA PHE A 176 21.59 29.01 17.83
C PHE A 176 21.46 29.55 19.25
N TRP A 177 20.37 29.18 19.91
CA TRP A 177 20.35 29.16 21.37
C TRP A 177 21.14 27.94 21.83
N CYS A 178 22.10 28.15 22.72
CA CYS A 178 22.93 27.09 23.29
C CYS A 178 22.86 27.09 24.81
N ILE A 179 22.89 25.90 25.40
CA ILE A 179 23.05 25.70 26.85
C ILE A 179 24.49 25.34 27.17
N ASN A 180 24.96 25.74 28.35
CA ASN A 180 26.26 25.34 28.85
C ASN A 180 26.16 23.93 29.49
N ASN A 181 26.98 22.99 29.04
CA ASN A 181 26.99 21.60 29.53
C ASN A 181 27.36 21.50 31.02
N HIS A 182 28.12 22.47 31.53
CA HIS A 182 28.55 22.53 32.94
C HIS A 182 27.61 23.38 33.80
N LEU A 183 26.83 24.29 33.19
CA LEU A 183 25.88 25.16 33.86
C LEU A 183 24.54 25.22 33.07
N PRO A 184 23.70 24.18 33.15
CA PRO A 184 22.50 24.03 32.29
C PRO A 184 21.44 25.12 32.45
N ALA A 185 21.57 25.99 33.45
CA ALA A 185 20.71 27.14 33.65
C ALA A 185 21.09 28.35 32.77
N GLN A 186 22.31 28.37 32.21
CA GLN A 186 22.81 29.44 31.35
C GLN A 186 22.47 29.17 29.89
N LEU A 187 21.80 30.15 29.26
CA LEU A 187 21.38 30.13 27.87
C LEU A 187 21.98 31.35 27.15
N GLU A 188 22.70 31.11 26.05
CA GLU A 188 23.33 32.17 25.25
C GLU A 188 23.10 31.92 23.75
N ILE A 189 23.25 32.98 22.95
CA ILE A 189 23.12 32.91 21.49
C ILE A 189 24.52 32.82 20.89
N PHE A 190 24.76 31.80 20.07
CA PHE A 190 26.01 31.63 19.33
C PHE A 190 25.76 31.74 17.82
N PRO A 191 26.64 32.43 17.08
CA PRO A 191 26.71 32.31 15.62
C PRO A 191 26.97 30.86 15.21
N ALA A 192 26.40 30.44 14.08
CA ALA A 192 26.50 29.07 13.61
C ALA A 192 27.94 28.60 13.31
N ASN A 193 28.85 29.53 13.05
CA ASN A 193 30.26 29.29 12.76
C ASN A 193 31.19 29.43 13.97
N CYS A 194 30.68 29.79 15.15
CA CYS A 194 31.49 30.12 16.33
C CYS A 194 30.88 29.54 17.62
N MET A 195 30.42 28.28 17.61
CA MET A 195 29.99 27.62 18.85
C MET A 195 31.20 27.28 19.71
N SER A 196 31.23 27.80 20.94
CA SER A 196 32.29 27.52 21.92
C SER A 196 32.23 26.07 22.43
N ASP A 197 33.39 25.51 22.78
CA ASP A 197 33.47 24.21 23.44
C ASP A 197 32.69 24.21 24.76
N GLY A 198 32.04 23.09 25.07
CA GLY A 198 31.19 22.95 26.26
C GLY A 198 29.77 23.53 26.11
N TRP A 199 29.41 24.10 24.96
CA TRP A 199 28.05 24.53 24.65
C TRP A 199 27.33 23.58 23.71
N GLU A 200 26.02 23.44 23.90
CA GLU A 200 25.17 22.59 23.07
C GLU A 200 23.97 23.33 22.51
N PRO A 201 23.72 23.26 21.18
CA PRO A 201 22.59 23.91 20.56
C PRO A 201 21.29 23.23 21.00
N VAL A 202 20.29 24.04 21.32
CA VAL A 202 18.99 23.58 21.81
C VAL A 202 17.84 24.03 20.90
N ASP A 203 17.97 25.19 20.26
CA ASP A 203 17.02 25.77 19.31
C ASP A 203 17.73 26.73 18.34
N PHE A 204 17.06 27.16 17.27
CA PHE A 204 17.62 28.17 16.37
C PHE A 204 17.44 29.58 16.95
N GLY A 205 18.40 30.46 16.68
CA GLY A 205 18.46 31.81 17.22
C GLY A 205 17.53 32.81 16.49
N PRO A 206 17.47 34.06 16.99
CA PRO A 206 16.58 35.09 16.48
C PRO A 206 16.82 35.46 15.01
N ASN A 207 18.07 35.51 14.54
CA ASN A 207 18.37 35.89 13.16
C ASN A 207 17.88 34.80 12.18
N SER A 208 18.05 33.53 12.56
CA SER A 208 17.53 32.38 11.81
C SER A 208 16.01 32.41 11.75
N LEU A 209 15.35 32.72 12.88
CA LEU A 209 13.90 32.81 12.98
C LEU A 209 13.33 33.92 12.09
N GLU A 210 13.99 35.08 12.03
CA GLU A 210 13.60 36.18 11.13
C GLU A 210 13.68 35.76 9.66
N ALA A 211 14.80 35.13 9.26
CA ALA A 211 14.98 34.63 7.89
C ALA A 211 13.92 33.59 7.51
N VAL A 212 13.62 32.64 8.40
CA VAL A 212 12.55 31.65 8.19
C VAL A 212 11.20 32.33 8.07
N THR A 213 10.87 33.25 8.98
CA THR A 213 9.58 33.98 8.97
C THR A 213 9.39 34.78 7.68
N SER A 214 10.46 35.43 7.20
CA SER A 214 10.45 36.20 5.95
C SER A 214 10.24 35.33 4.71
N LEU A 215 10.73 34.09 4.70
CA LEU A 215 10.45 33.14 3.64
C LEU A 215 8.99 32.64 3.71
N LEU A 216 8.55 32.22 4.90
CA LEU A 216 7.23 31.62 5.07
C LEU A 216 6.08 32.60 4.79
N SER A 217 6.27 33.90 5.03
CA SER A 217 5.23 34.92 4.79
C SER A 217 4.82 35.06 3.32
N LYS A 218 5.63 34.56 2.39
CA LYS A 218 5.38 34.59 0.94
C LYS A 218 4.84 33.27 0.40
N CYS A 219 4.64 32.26 1.25
CA CYS A 219 4.27 30.91 0.84
C CYS A 219 2.76 30.74 0.80
N GLU A 220 2.27 30.02 -0.21
CA GLU A 220 0.87 29.58 -0.28
C GLU A 220 0.68 28.15 0.24
N LYS A 221 1.79 27.40 0.36
CA LYS A 221 1.78 26.04 0.89
C LYS A 221 3.02 25.76 1.73
N ILE A 222 2.82 25.12 2.87
CA ILE A 222 3.91 24.76 3.79
C ILE A 222 3.70 23.33 4.29
N ILE A 223 4.77 22.53 4.28
CA ILE A 223 4.83 21.26 5.00
C ILE A 223 5.91 21.34 6.08
N TRP A 224 5.56 21.09 7.34
CA TRP A 224 6.53 21.01 8.43
C TRP A 224 6.65 19.56 8.92
N ILE A 225 7.83 18.94 8.77
CA ILE A 225 8.07 17.54 9.12
C ILE A 225 9.14 17.43 10.21
N GLY A 226 8.72 16.95 11.38
CA GLY A 226 9.63 16.64 12.50
C GLY A 226 9.97 17.82 13.42
N PRO A 227 10.66 17.55 14.54
CA PRO A 227 10.93 18.56 15.55
C PRO A 227 11.96 19.59 15.07
N ALA A 228 11.73 20.87 15.39
CA ALA A 228 12.69 21.93 15.09
C ALA A 228 13.80 22.07 16.15
N LYS A 229 13.54 21.61 17.38
CA LYS A 229 14.50 21.62 18.49
C LYS A 229 15.59 20.55 18.34
N PHE A 230 16.76 20.83 18.89
CA PHE A 230 17.95 19.97 18.85
C PHE A 230 18.02 19.01 20.05
N SER A 231 17.60 19.49 21.23
CA SER A 231 17.43 18.69 22.46
C SER A 231 16.20 19.16 23.25
N LEU A 232 15.85 18.45 24.33
CA LEU A 232 14.75 18.82 25.24
C LEU A 232 15.32 19.31 26.59
N PRO A 233 15.84 20.54 26.72
CA PRO A 233 16.03 21.14 28.03
C PRO A 233 14.67 21.51 28.62
N ASN A 234 14.60 21.58 29.96
CA ASN A 234 13.45 22.12 30.69
C ASN A 234 13.22 23.64 30.43
N GLN A 235 14.11 24.31 29.71
CA GLN A 235 14.03 25.74 29.43
C GLN A 235 13.38 26.04 28.06
N GLU A 236 12.45 27.00 28.05
CA GLU A 236 11.73 27.42 26.85
C GLU A 236 12.52 28.46 26.06
N THR A 237 13.18 28.02 24.99
CA THR A 237 13.89 28.86 24.01
C THR A 237 12.98 29.52 22.96
N GLY A 238 11.72 29.06 22.86
CA GLY A 238 10.67 29.68 22.06
C GLY A 238 10.78 29.57 20.53
N GLY A 239 11.89 29.12 19.93
CA GLY A 239 12.09 29.11 18.48
C GLY A 239 11.06 28.27 17.73
N ALA A 240 10.94 26.99 18.08
CA ALA A 240 9.92 26.10 17.52
C ALA A 240 8.47 26.62 17.74
N SER A 241 8.21 27.22 18.90
CA SER A 241 6.93 27.86 19.22
C SER A 241 6.67 29.07 18.31
N LYS A 242 7.70 29.87 18.01
CA LYS A 242 7.55 31.03 17.14
C LYS A 242 7.26 30.64 15.70
N VAL A 243 7.90 29.58 15.18
CA VAL A 243 7.54 29.02 13.87
C VAL A 243 6.09 28.58 13.88
N ALA A 244 5.63 27.87 14.92
CA ALA A 244 4.22 27.51 15.06
C ALA A 244 3.28 28.72 15.08
N GLN A 245 3.63 29.81 15.79
CA GLN A 245 2.85 31.06 15.78
C GLN A 245 2.80 31.73 14.41
N VAL A 246 3.88 31.67 13.63
CA VAL A 246 3.91 32.18 12.25
C VAL A 246 2.99 31.33 11.37
N LEU A 247 3.07 30.01 11.48
CA LEU A 247 2.19 29.10 10.74
C LEU A 247 0.71 29.33 11.10
N ASP A 248 0.37 29.51 12.38
CA ASP A 248 -1.00 29.81 12.81
C ASP A 248 -1.55 31.11 12.20
N LYS A 249 -0.71 32.15 12.06
CA LYS A 249 -1.11 33.39 11.37
C LYS A 249 -1.30 33.20 9.87
N LEU A 250 -0.43 32.41 9.23
CA LEU A 250 -0.49 32.18 7.78
C LEU A 250 -1.68 31.30 7.39
N SER A 251 -2.07 30.33 8.22
CA SER A 251 -3.22 29.48 7.96
C SER A 251 -4.53 30.29 7.93
N GLN A 252 -4.64 31.34 8.75
CA GLN A 252 -5.77 32.29 8.74
C GLN A 252 -5.83 33.11 7.45
N ASN A 253 -4.72 33.23 6.73
CA ASN A 253 -4.60 33.94 5.45
C ASN A 253 -4.59 32.98 4.24
N ASN A 254 -5.31 31.85 4.32
CA ASN A 254 -5.49 30.86 3.24
C ASN A 254 -4.22 30.10 2.78
N CYS A 255 -3.12 30.14 3.54
CA CYS A 255 -1.97 29.26 3.30
C CYS A 255 -2.33 27.81 3.65
N ASP A 256 -2.03 26.87 2.76
CA ASP A 256 -2.22 25.43 2.99
C ASP A 256 -1.08 24.88 3.87
N ILE A 257 -1.36 24.55 5.13
CA ILE A 257 -0.34 24.11 6.09
C ILE A 257 -0.59 22.66 6.49
N THR A 258 0.42 21.82 6.27
CA THR A 258 0.47 20.45 6.79
C THR A 258 1.61 20.29 7.78
N VAL A 259 1.31 19.76 8.97
CA VAL A 259 2.30 19.48 10.01
C VAL A 259 2.38 17.99 10.29
N VAL A 260 3.59 17.46 10.28
CA VAL A 260 3.89 16.03 10.31
C VAL A 260 4.82 15.70 11.46
N GLY A 261 4.41 14.74 12.29
CA GLY A 261 5.17 14.24 13.42
C GLY A 261 4.64 14.75 14.76
N ASN A 262 4.57 13.84 15.74
CA ASN A 262 3.94 14.08 17.04
C ASN A 262 4.47 15.33 17.76
N MET A 263 5.79 15.55 17.76
CA MET A 263 6.38 16.73 18.40
C MET A 263 5.98 18.03 17.69
N ALA A 264 6.06 18.08 16.37
CA ALA A 264 5.68 19.26 15.59
C ALA A 264 4.19 19.58 15.75
N CYS A 265 3.32 18.56 15.69
CA CYS A 265 1.89 18.70 15.94
C CYS A 265 1.62 19.22 17.37
N LYS A 266 2.28 18.68 18.40
CA LYS A 266 2.12 19.15 19.79
C LYS A 266 2.56 20.61 19.95
N THR A 267 3.67 21.00 19.32
CA THR A 267 4.13 22.40 19.34
C THR A 267 3.11 23.30 18.66
N LEU A 268 2.59 22.93 17.50
CA LEU A 268 1.59 23.73 16.80
C LEU A 268 0.29 23.88 17.60
N ILE A 269 -0.22 22.79 18.17
CA ILE A 269 -1.46 22.79 18.98
C ILE A 269 -1.34 23.72 20.20
N ARG A 270 -0.16 23.79 20.84
CA ARG A 270 0.06 24.67 22.00
C ARG A 270 0.00 26.15 21.65
N GLU A 271 0.46 26.52 20.46
CA GLU A 271 0.59 27.91 20.03
C GLU A 271 -0.62 28.40 19.21
N SER A 272 -1.46 27.48 18.77
CA SER A 272 -2.55 27.77 17.85
C SER A 272 -3.86 28.04 18.56
N ARG A 273 -4.65 28.94 17.96
CA ARG A 273 -6.01 29.25 18.43
C ARG A 273 -7.06 28.27 17.93
N ASN A 274 -6.87 27.64 16.76
CA ASN A 274 -7.84 26.72 16.18
C ASN A 274 -7.19 25.66 15.29
N VAL A 275 -7.40 24.40 15.65
CA VAL A 275 -6.87 23.20 14.98
C VAL A 275 -7.43 22.93 13.59
N LEU A 276 -8.57 23.52 13.24
CA LEU A 276 -9.23 23.28 11.96
C LEU A 276 -8.53 23.95 10.76
N PHE A 277 -7.60 24.87 11.01
CA PHE A 277 -6.88 25.58 9.94
C PHE A 277 -5.65 24.83 9.40
N TYR A 278 -5.32 23.66 9.95
CA TYR A 278 -4.15 22.90 9.52
C TYR A 278 -4.40 21.40 9.45
N LYS A 279 -3.65 20.76 8.57
CA LYS A 279 -3.66 19.31 8.38
C LYS A 279 -2.57 18.71 9.24
N MET A 280 -2.90 17.68 10.02
CA MET A 280 -1.94 17.03 10.92
C MET A 280 -1.78 15.55 10.64
N ILE A 281 -0.53 15.11 10.50
CA ILE A 281 -0.18 13.69 10.40
C ILE A 281 0.79 13.35 11.54
N LYS A 282 0.27 12.80 12.63
CA LYS A 282 1.05 12.57 13.86
C LYS A 282 2.24 11.62 13.66
N ASN A 283 2.14 10.66 12.75
CA ASN A 283 3.20 9.68 12.51
C ASN A 283 4.07 10.07 11.30
N ALA A 284 5.27 10.60 11.58
CA ALA A 284 6.20 10.99 10.53
C ALA A 284 6.80 9.79 9.77
N SER A 285 6.88 8.61 10.37
CA SER A 285 7.50 7.43 9.74
C SER A 285 6.74 6.96 8.50
N VAL A 286 5.41 7.03 8.52
CA VAL A 286 4.58 6.75 7.34
C VAL A 286 4.84 7.76 6.23
N VAL A 287 4.90 9.05 6.57
CA VAL A 287 5.17 10.12 5.60
C VAL A 287 6.58 9.95 5.00
N TRP A 288 7.59 9.68 5.81
CA TRP A 288 8.95 9.40 5.32
C TRP A 288 8.98 8.17 4.41
N ALA A 289 8.27 7.09 4.74
CA ALA A 289 8.20 5.90 3.88
C ALA A 289 7.54 6.22 2.52
N PHE A 290 6.45 6.99 2.54
CA PHE A 290 5.75 7.42 1.34
C PHE A 290 6.62 8.33 0.45
N LEU A 291 7.28 9.33 1.03
CA LEU A 291 8.15 10.26 0.30
C LEU A 291 9.37 9.57 -0.32
N LYS A 292 9.81 8.42 0.22
CA LYS A 292 10.84 7.57 -0.41
C LYS A 292 10.35 6.84 -1.68
N GLY A 293 9.08 7.01 -2.06
CA GLY A 293 8.45 6.25 -3.15
C GLY A 293 8.15 4.80 -2.80
N ARG A 294 8.18 4.44 -1.50
CA ARG A 294 7.86 3.06 -1.08
C ARG A 294 6.35 2.86 -1.07
N LYS A 295 5.92 1.70 -1.55
CA LYS A 295 4.56 1.21 -1.32
C LYS A 295 4.36 1.00 0.18
N LEU A 296 3.24 1.47 0.73
CA LEU A 296 2.87 1.25 2.13
C LEU A 296 2.26 -0.16 2.27
N PRO A 297 2.92 -1.13 2.95
CA PRO A 297 2.44 -2.50 2.98
C PRO A 297 1.03 -2.65 3.57
N GLY A 298 0.70 -1.90 4.62
CA GLY A 298 -0.63 -1.93 5.23
C GLY A 298 -1.74 -1.36 4.33
N LEU A 299 -1.41 -0.46 3.39
CA LEU A 299 -2.34 -0.01 2.34
C LEU A 299 -2.42 -1.06 1.22
N MET A 300 -1.29 -1.65 0.83
CA MET A 300 -1.25 -2.68 -0.23
C MET A 300 -1.95 -3.98 0.16
N ALA A 301 -2.12 -4.21 1.47
CA ALA A 301 -2.84 -5.35 2.01
C ALA A 301 -4.37 -5.21 1.93
N LEU A 302 -4.87 -4.01 1.60
CA LEU A 302 -6.29 -3.71 1.47
C LEU A 302 -6.78 -3.91 0.04
N ASP A 303 -8.07 -4.15 -0.08
CA ASP A 303 -8.79 -4.21 -1.34
C ASP A 303 -8.81 -2.83 -1.99
N ARG A 304 -8.48 -2.79 -3.29
CA ARG A 304 -8.38 -1.53 -4.03
C ARG A 304 -9.74 -0.83 -4.19
N ALA A 305 -10.81 -1.61 -4.26
CA ALA A 305 -12.18 -1.14 -4.30
C ALA A 305 -13.09 -2.26 -3.76
N TYR A 306 -13.97 -1.90 -2.83
CA TYR A 306 -15.03 -2.76 -2.32
C TYR A 306 -16.24 -1.89 -1.91
N PRO A 307 -17.42 -2.06 -2.54
CA PRO A 307 -17.65 -2.88 -3.73
C PRO A 307 -16.95 -2.30 -4.97
N PHE A 308 -16.58 -3.17 -5.90
CA PHE A 308 -15.99 -2.80 -7.19
C PHE A 308 -17.11 -2.36 -8.14
N GLU A 309 -17.33 -1.06 -8.34
CA GLU A 309 -18.37 -0.59 -9.26
C GLU A 309 -18.00 -0.88 -10.72
N VAL A 310 -18.87 -1.60 -11.43
CA VAL A 310 -18.69 -1.98 -12.83
C VAL A 310 -19.97 -1.64 -13.59
N ASP A 311 -19.86 -0.75 -14.58
CA ASP A 311 -20.94 -0.45 -15.53
C ASP A 311 -20.96 -1.51 -16.64
N TRP A 312 -21.70 -2.59 -16.43
CA TRP A 312 -21.76 -3.72 -17.36
C TRP A 312 -22.41 -3.38 -18.71
N ASP A 313 -23.34 -2.42 -18.72
CA ASP A 313 -24.01 -1.95 -19.95
C ASP A 313 -23.01 -1.24 -20.88
N SER A 314 -22.00 -0.59 -20.32
CA SER A 314 -20.90 -0.01 -21.11
C SER A 314 -19.92 -1.06 -21.67
N MET A 315 -19.84 -2.25 -21.06
CA MET A 315 -18.83 -3.27 -21.38
C MET A 315 -19.31 -4.32 -22.37
N TYR A 316 -20.59 -4.65 -22.34
CA TYR A 316 -21.18 -5.69 -23.18
C TYR A 316 -22.44 -5.20 -23.86
N THR A 317 -22.64 -5.60 -25.12
CA THR A 317 -23.89 -5.31 -25.83
C THR A 317 -25.11 -6.00 -25.20
N VAL A 318 -24.92 -7.17 -24.58
CA VAL A 318 -25.97 -7.88 -23.82
C VAL A 318 -25.37 -8.37 -22.50
N PRO A 319 -25.44 -7.57 -21.42
CA PRO A 319 -24.74 -7.86 -20.16
C PRO A 319 -25.36 -9.02 -19.37
N THR A 320 -26.58 -9.45 -19.69
CA THR A 320 -27.27 -10.57 -19.01
C THR A 320 -26.88 -11.95 -19.51
N ARG A 321 -26.04 -12.05 -20.55
CA ARG A 321 -25.57 -13.34 -21.07
C ARG A 321 -24.78 -14.11 -20.01
N PRO A 322 -24.73 -15.45 -20.07
CA PRO A 322 -23.87 -16.21 -19.16
C PRO A 322 -22.41 -15.82 -19.30
N LEU A 323 -21.69 -15.81 -18.18
CA LEU A 323 -20.34 -15.29 -18.04
C LEU A 323 -19.31 -16.40 -17.91
N VAL A 324 -18.25 -16.25 -18.69
CA VAL A 324 -17.00 -16.99 -18.56
C VAL A 324 -15.91 -16.05 -18.05
N VAL A 325 -15.23 -16.43 -16.98
CA VAL A 325 -14.13 -15.64 -16.40
C VAL A 325 -12.80 -16.37 -16.57
N ASP A 326 -11.77 -15.68 -17.06
CA ASP A 326 -10.39 -16.18 -17.09
C ASP A 326 -9.53 -15.36 -16.12
N ILE A 327 -8.95 -16.04 -15.12
CA ILE A 327 -8.15 -15.43 -14.06
C ILE A 327 -6.67 -15.55 -14.42
N GLY A 328 -6.00 -14.40 -14.51
CA GLY A 328 -4.63 -14.33 -15.02
C GLY A 328 -4.59 -14.39 -16.55
N SER A 329 -5.52 -13.68 -17.20
CA SER A 329 -5.75 -13.79 -18.65
C SER A 329 -4.57 -13.38 -19.55
N GLY A 330 -3.50 -12.79 -18.99
CA GLY A 330 -2.30 -12.46 -19.75
C GLY A 330 -2.58 -11.49 -20.90
N ASN A 331 -2.17 -11.86 -22.13
CA ASN A 331 -2.46 -11.07 -23.33
C ASN A 331 -3.88 -11.30 -23.90
N GLY A 332 -4.71 -12.10 -23.23
CA GLY A 332 -6.13 -12.27 -23.57
C GLY A 332 -6.43 -13.15 -24.78
N LEU A 333 -5.44 -13.75 -25.46
CA LEU A 333 -5.66 -14.51 -26.70
C LEU A 333 -6.67 -15.65 -26.55
N PHE A 334 -6.61 -16.35 -25.42
CA PHE A 334 -7.59 -17.40 -25.08
C PHE A 334 -9.01 -16.83 -25.12
N LEU A 335 -9.28 -15.76 -24.36
CA LEU A 335 -10.60 -15.13 -24.32
C LEU A 335 -11.03 -14.53 -25.66
N PHE A 336 -10.11 -13.93 -26.43
CA PHE A 336 -10.45 -13.40 -27.76
C PHE A 336 -10.95 -14.49 -28.70
N ASN A 337 -10.27 -15.64 -28.72
CA ASN A 337 -10.66 -16.76 -29.55
C ASN A 337 -11.98 -17.40 -29.07
N MET A 338 -12.20 -17.47 -27.76
CA MET A 338 -13.46 -17.91 -27.17
C MET A 338 -14.62 -16.98 -27.56
N ALA A 339 -14.45 -15.66 -27.36
CA ALA A 339 -15.44 -14.64 -27.68
C ALA A 339 -15.78 -14.56 -29.18
N ARG A 340 -14.84 -14.94 -30.06
CA ARG A 340 -15.10 -15.05 -31.51
C ARG A 340 -15.98 -16.26 -31.85
N ARG A 341 -15.81 -17.38 -31.14
CA ARG A 341 -16.51 -18.65 -31.43
C ARG A 341 -17.87 -18.75 -30.76
N MET A 342 -18.03 -18.22 -29.55
CA MET A 342 -19.26 -18.31 -28.75
C MET A 342 -19.83 -16.91 -28.54
N LYS A 343 -20.89 -16.58 -29.27
CA LYS A 343 -21.50 -15.23 -29.27
C LYS A 343 -22.64 -15.08 -28.27
N ASP A 344 -23.12 -16.19 -27.74
CA ASP A 344 -24.14 -16.33 -26.71
C ASP A 344 -23.61 -16.12 -25.29
N LEU A 345 -22.29 -16.10 -25.11
CA LEU A 345 -21.60 -15.90 -23.83
C LEU A 345 -20.86 -14.57 -23.78
N ASN A 346 -20.67 -14.03 -22.57
CA ASN A 346 -19.75 -12.94 -22.29
C ASN A 346 -18.46 -13.48 -21.65
N PHE A 347 -17.34 -12.81 -21.93
CA PHE A 347 -16.00 -13.22 -21.52
C PHE A 347 -15.30 -12.11 -20.76
N LEU A 348 -14.90 -12.39 -19.51
CA LEU A 348 -14.21 -11.43 -18.65
C LEU A 348 -12.81 -11.92 -18.28
N GLY A 349 -11.78 -11.15 -18.67
CA GLY A 349 -10.41 -11.38 -18.25
C GLY A 349 -10.07 -10.57 -16.99
N LEU A 350 -9.61 -11.24 -15.93
CA LEU A 350 -9.11 -10.59 -14.73
C LEU A 350 -7.59 -10.71 -14.69
N GLU A 351 -6.87 -9.59 -14.77
CA GLU A 351 -5.41 -9.58 -14.86
C GLU A 351 -4.80 -8.52 -13.94
N ILE A 352 -3.76 -8.89 -13.20
CA ILE A 352 -3.12 -7.99 -12.23
C ILE A 352 -2.19 -6.96 -12.92
N ASN A 353 -1.66 -7.30 -14.09
CA ASN A 353 -0.81 -6.45 -14.89
C ASN A 353 -1.62 -5.45 -15.72
N GLN A 354 -1.72 -4.22 -15.21
CA GLN A 354 -2.46 -3.12 -15.86
C GLN A 354 -2.00 -2.85 -17.31
N LYS A 355 -0.72 -3.03 -17.63
CA LYS A 355 -0.23 -2.80 -19.01
C LYS A 355 -0.77 -3.83 -19.99
N LEU A 356 -0.94 -5.09 -19.55
CA LEU A 356 -1.53 -6.13 -20.40
C LEU A 356 -3.01 -5.86 -20.61
N VAL A 357 -3.72 -5.50 -19.55
CA VAL A 357 -5.15 -5.13 -19.62
C VAL A 357 -5.39 -4.00 -20.60
N SER A 358 -4.59 -2.93 -20.55
CA SER A 358 -4.71 -1.83 -21.52
C SER A 358 -4.57 -2.31 -22.97
N ARG A 359 -3.60 -3.18 -23.26
CA ARG A 359 -3.43 -3.78 -24.60
C ARG A 359 -4.61 -4.66 -25.00
N CYS A 360 -5.15 -5.44 -24.06
CA CYS A 360 -6.30 -6.27 -24.32
C CYS A 360 -7.53 -5.41 -24.66
N LEU A 361 -7.78 -4.33 -23.92
CA LEU A 361 -8.87 -3.41 -24.18
C LEU A 361 -8.73 -2.71 -25.55
N ASP A 362 -7.51 -2.27 -25.90
CA ASP A 362 -7.23 -1.73 -27.23
C ASP A 362 -7.55 -2.78 -28.33
N SER A 363 -7.22 -4.04 -28.09
CA SER A 363 -7.48 -5.15 -29.02
C SER A 363 -8.97 -5.50 -29.14
N VAL A 364 -9.73 -5.44 -28.03
CA VAL A 364 -11.21 -5.57 -28.03
C VAL A 364 -11.81 -4.51 -28.95
N HIS A 365 -11.41 -3.25 -28.74
CA HIS A 365 -11.90 -2.10 -29.50
C HIS A 365 -11.57 -2.24 -31.00
N GLN A 366 -10.33 -2.58 -31.34
CA GLN A 366 -9.89 -2.75 -32.74
C GLN A 366 -10.55 -3.94 -33.43
N SER A 367 -10.84 -5.02 -32.70
CA SER A 367 -11.45 -6.25 -33.25
C SER A 367 -12.98 -6.22 -33.31
N GLY A 368 -13.63 -5.19 -32.75
CA GLY A 368 -15.08 -5.11 -32.66
C GLY A 368 -15.72 -6.22 -31.80
N ILE A 369 -14.98 -6.76 -30.82
CA ILE A 369 -15.51 -7.79 -29.93
C ILE A 369 -16.49 -7.13 -28.95
N GLN A 370 -17.75 -7.56 -28.99
CA GLN A 370 -18.85 -6.99 -28.20
C GLN A 370 -19.18 -7.77 -26.93
N ASN A 371 -18.59 -8.96 -26.78
CA ASN A 371 -18.87 -9.92 -25.71
C ASN A 371 -17.59 -10.30 -24.93
N GLY A 372 -16.57 -9.44 -24.94
CA GLY A 372 -15.30 -9.69 -24.29
C GLY A 372 -14.73 -8.42 -23.65
N TYR A 373 -14.33 -8.50 -22.39
CA TYR A 373 -13.80 -7.35 -21.64
C TYR A 373 -12.69 -7.77 -20.66
N PHE A 374 -11.87 -6.81 -20.20
CA PHE A 374 -10.74 -7.05 -19.31
C PHE A 374 -10.67 -6.04 -18.18
N ILE A 375 -10.38 -6.49 -16.95
CA ILE A 375 -10.27 -5.64 -15.75
C ILE A 375 -8.89 -5.83 -15.11
N ALA A 376 -8.22 -4.71 -14.83
CA ALA A 376 -6.95 -4.67 -14.13
C ALA A 376 -7.15 -4.82 -12.62
N THR A 377 -7.01 -6.04 -12.10
CA THR A 377 -7.32 -6.33 -10.71
C THR A 377 -6.57 -7.52 -10.11
N ASN A 378 -6.55 -7.59 -8.78
CA ASN A 378 -6.16 -8.79 -8.05
C ASN A 378 -7.39 -9.68 -7.83
N ALA A 379 -7.61 -10.64 -8.73
CA ALA A 379 -8.76 -11.54 -8.66
C ALA A 379 -8.89 -12.24 -7.30
N THR A 380 -7.76 -12.53 -6.62
CA THR A 380 -7.77 -13.17 -5.30
C THR A 380 -8.63 -12.44 -4.27
N SER A 381 -8.74 -11.11 -4.35
CA SER A 381 -9.54 -10.33 -3.42
C SER A 381 -10.72 -9.60 -4.06
N THR A 382 -10.71 -9.36 -5.37
CA THR A 382 -11.81 -8.65 -6.03
C THR A 382 -12.78 -9.55 -6.81
N PHE A 383 -12.44 -10.82 -7.06
CA PHE A 383 -13.27 -11.71 -7.90
C PHE A 383 -14.72 -11.71 -7.45
N ARG A 384 -14.95 -11.91 -6.14
CA ARG A 384 -16.31 -11.96 -5.63
C ARG A 384 -17.05 -10.66 -5.86
N SER A 385 -16.45 -9.53 -5.48
CA SER A 385 -17.11 -8.23 -5.60
C SER A 385 -17.43 -7.87 -7.05
N ILE A 386 -16.56 -8.22 -8.00
CA ILE A 386 -16.81 -7.97 -9.42
C ILE A 386 -17.93 -8.89 -9.91
N VAL A 387 -17.77 -10.21 -9.71
CA VAL A 387 -18.68 -11.19 -10.31
C VAL A 387 -20.05 -11.21 -9.65
N SER A 388 -20.18 -10.88 -8.36
CA SER A 388 -21.48 -10.78 -7.68
C SER A 388 -22.34 -9.62 -8.19
N LEU A 389 -21.75 -8.63 -8.85
CA LEU A 389 -22.46 -7.49 -9.45
C LEU A 389 -22.83 -7.74 -10.92
N TYR A 390 -22.33 -8.82 -11.52
CA TYR A 390 -22.64 -9.15 -12.90
C TYR A 390 -24.11 -9.59 -13.02
N PRO A 391 -24.89 -9.06 -13.98
CA PRO A 391 -26.33 -9.29 -14.03
C PRO A 391 -26.74 -10.65 -14.61
N GLY A 392 -25.82 -11.38 -15.27
CA GLY A 392 -26.05 -12.74 -15.74
C GLY A 392 -25.44 -13.81 -14.82
N GLU A 393 -25.41 -15.05 -15.30
CA GLU A 393 -24.96 -16.21 -14.55
C GLU A 393 -23.48 -16.55 -14.79
N LEU A 394 -22.70 -16.83 -13.73
CA LEU A 394 -21.34 -17.34 -13.87
C LEU A 394 -21.37 -18.83 -14.23
N VAL A 395 -21.04 -19.19 -15.48
CA VAL A 395 -21.08 -20.57 -15.96
C VAL A 395 -19.72 -21.24 -16.06
N SER A 396 -18.64 -20.46 -16.19
CA SER A 396 -17.29 -21.03 -16.19
C SER A 396 -16.22 -20.09 -15.64
N VAL A 397 -15.23 -20.69 -14.96
CA VAL A 397 -14.00 -20.01 -14.53
C VAL A 397 -12.80 -20.80 -15.04
N SER A 398 -11.81 -20.11 -15.58
CA SER A 398 -10.53 -20.71 -15.99
C SER A 398 -9.35 -20.10 -15.24
N ILE A 399 -8.40 -20.94 -14.84
CA ILE A 399 -7.15 -20.54 -14.19
C ILE A 399 -6.03 -21.32 -14.87
N GLN A 400 -5.24 -20.62 -15.67
CA GLN A 400 -4.35 -21.24 -16.65
C GLN A 400 -2.91 -20.83 -16.39
N CYS A 401 -2.04 -21.82 -16.14
CA CYS A 401 -0.60 -21.65 -15.92
C CYS A 401 -0.27 -20.48 -14.98
N PRO A 402 -0.85 -20.44 -13.76
CA PRO A 402 -0.65 -19.33 -12.85
C PRO A 402 0.84 -19.22 -12.52
N ASN A 403 1.45 -18.09 -12.91
CA ASN A 403 2.90 -17.90 -12.84
C ASN A 403 3.42 -18.12 -11.41
N PRO A 404 4.14 -19.22 -11.13
CA PRO A 404 4.82 -19.38 -9.87
C PRO A 404 6.13 -18.61 -10.00
N ASP A 405 6.32 -17.50 -9.29
CA ASP A 405 7.65 -16.90 -9.19
C ASP A 405 8.60 -17.92 -8.54
N PHE A 406 9.35 -18.68 -9.37
CA PHE A 406 10.13 -19.85 -8.95
C PHE A 406 11.31 -19.48 -8.08
N ASN A 407 11.75 -18.22 -8.18
CA ASN A 407 12.88 -17.67 -7.45
C ASN A 407 12.58 -17.51 -5.95
N LYS A 408 11.31 -17.58 -5.53
CA LYS A 408 10.90 -17.48 -4.12
C LYS A 408 9.82 -18.51 -3.80
N PRO A 409 10.16 -19.61 -3.09
CA PRO A 409 9.23 -20.68 -2.74
C PRO A 409 7.93 -20.22 -2.08
N GLU A 410 7.96 -19.12 -1.30
CA GLU A 410 6.77 -18.53 -0.68
C GLU A 410 5.88 -17.69 -1.64
N HIS A 411 6.32 -17.40 -2.86
CA HIS A 411 5.58 -16.65 -3.87
C HIS A 411 4.87 -17.55 -4.90
N ARG A 412 5.28 -18.82 -5.03
CA ARG A 412 4.73 -19.80 -5.99
C ARG A 412 3.22 -20.03 -5.87
N TRP A 413 2.58 -19.56 -4.80
CA TRP A 413 1.27 -19.99 -4.35
C TRP A 413 0.27 -18.85 -4.11
N ARG A 414 0.58 -17.63 -4.60
CA ARG A 414 -0.18 -16.42 -4.24
C ARG A 414 -1.53 -16.26 -4.94
N MET A 415 -1.78 -16.93 -6.07
CA MET A 415 -3.03 -16.72 -6.83
C MET A 415 -4.25 -17.43 -6.22
N LEU A 416 -4.12 -18.66 -5.75
CA LEU A 416 -5.24 -19.48 -5.25
C LEU A 416 -5.36 -19.40 -3.72
N GLN A 417 -5.91 -18.29 -3.23
CA GLN A 417 -6.30 -18.20 -1.82
C GLN A 417 -7.67 -18.80 -1.57
N ARG A 418 -7.93 -19.11 -0.30
CA ARG A 418 -9.21 -19.63 0.20
C ARG A 418 -10.39 -18.76 -0.23
N SER A 419 -10.28 -17.44 -0.09
CA SER A 419 -11.31 -16.47 -0.44
C SER A 419 -11.75 -16.58 -1.90
N LEU A 420 -10.81 -16.67 -2.83
CA LEU A 420 -11.09 -16.83 -4.26
C LEU A 420 -11.82 -18.14 -4.56
N ILE A 421 -11.34 -19.26 -4.01
CA ILE A 421 -11.93 -20.57 -4.27
C ILE A 421 -13.35 -20.65 -3.70
N GLU A 422 -13.56 -20.14 -2.48
CA GLU A 422 -14.88 -20.07 -1.87
C GLU A 422 -15.81 -19.14 -2.68
N ALA A 423 -15.31 -18.02 -3.20
CA ALA A 423 -16.08 -17.15 -4.09
C ALA A 423 -16.49 -17.83 -5.40
N ILE A 424 -15.57 -18.55 -6.06
CA ILE A 424 -15.87 -19.31 -7.28
C ILE A 424 -16.93 -20.38 -6.96
N ALA A 425 -16.72 -21.19 -5.92
CA ALA A 425 -17.65 -22.26 -5.55
C ALA A 425 -19.05 -21.73 -5.21
N ASP A 426 -19.14 -20.57 -4.56
CA ASP A 426 -20.41 -19.95 -4.19
C ASP A 426 -21.14 -19.33 -5.39
N LEU A 427 -20.45 -18.59 -6.25
CA LEU A 427 -21.06 -17.82 -7.34
C LEU A 427 -21.30 -18.61 -8.64
N LEU A 428 -20.57 -19.70 -8.87
CA LEU A 428 -20.73 -20.54 -10.07
C LEU A 428 -22.14 -21.14 -10.10
N THR A 429 -22.79 -21.22 -11.25
CA THR A 429 -24.11 -21.87 -11.35
C THR A 429 -24.02 -23.40 -11.21
N PRO A 430 -25.13 -24.10 -10.88
CA PRO A 430 -25.17 -25.55 -10.96
C PRO A 430 -24.66 -26.04 -12.33
N ASP A 431 -23.91 -27.14 -12.34
CA ASP A 431 -23.20 -27.68 -13.52
C ASP A 431 -22.13 -26.78 -14.16
N GLY A 432 -21.97 -25.54 -13.67
CA GLY A 432 -20.91 -24.64 -14.07
C GLY A 432 -19.52 -25.23 -13.85
N LYS A 433 -18.56 -24.81 -14.67
CA LYS A 433 -17.26 -25.49 -14.82
C LYS A 433 -16.08 -24.66 -14.35
N VAL A 434 -15.15 -25.28 -13.61
CA VAL A 434 -13.83 -24.67 -13.30
C VAL A 434 -12.74 -25.42 -14.04
N PHE A 435 -12.11 -24.76 -15.01
CA PHE A 435 -10.99 -25.30 -15.76
C PHE A 435 -9.66 -24.87 -15.14
N LEU A 436 -8.81 -25.84 -14.81
CA LEU A 436 -7.48 -25.58 -14.29
C LEU A 436 -6.45 -26.21 -15.20
N GLN A 437 -5.39 -25.48 -15.54
CA GLN A 437 -4.26 -26.05 -16.27
C GLN A 437 -2.91 -25.50 -15.80
N SER A 438 -1.87 -26.33 -15.92
CA SER A 438 -0.49 -25.98 -15.64
C SER A 438 0.44 -26.90 -16.41
N ASP A 439 1.59 -26.37 -16.84
CA ASP A 439 2.72 -27.10 -17.40
C ASP A 439 3.56 -27.81 -16.33
N ILE A 440 3.27 -27.54 -15.05
CA ILE A 440 3.93 -28.15 -13.90
C ILE A 440 2.94 -28.98 -13.09
N GLU A 441 3.22 -30.27 -12.95
CA GLU A 441 2.35 -31.23 -12.27
C GLU A 441 2.09 -30.86 -10.81
N ALA A 442 3.16 -30.56 -10.05
CA ALA A 442 3.05 -30.22 -8.64
C ALA A 442 2.14 -29.00 -8.41
N VAL A 443 2.14 -28.04 -9.34
CA VAL A 443 1.22 -26.90 -9.32
C VAL A 443 -0.21 -27.39 -9.57
N ALA A 444 -0.45 -28.15 -10.64
CA ALA A 444 -1.78 -28.70 -10.97
C ALA A 444 -2.39 -29.54 -9.83
N VAL A 445 -1.61 -30.44 -9.24
CA VAL A 445 -2.00 -31.26 -8.08
C VAL A 445 -2.37 -30.38 -6.90
N ARG A 446 -1.59 -29.33 -6.64
CA ARG A 446 -1.89 -28.39 -5.56
C ARG A 446 -3.17 -27.62 -5.81
N MET A 447 -3.39 -27.11 -7.03
CA MET A 447 -4.64 -26.44 -7.38
C MET A 447 -5.84 -27.36 -7.12
N LYS A 448 -5.76 -28.61 -7.59
CA LYS A 448 -6.77 -29.64 -7.33
C LYS A 448 -7.05 -29.82 -5.83
N GLN A 449 -6.00 -29.97 -5.01
CA GLN A 449 -6.15 -30.12 -3.55
C GLN A 449 -6.81 -28.90 -2.89
N LEU A 450 -6.44 -27.68 -3.32
CA LEU A 450 -7.02 -26.45 -2.78
C LEU A 450 -8.51 -26.32 -3.13
N PHE A 451 -8.88 -26.61 -4.37
CA PHE A 451 -10.28 -26.61 -4.81
C PHE A 451 -11.11 -27.68 -4.09
N LEU A 452 -10.57 -28.89 -3.89
CA LEU A 452 -11.24 -29.92 -3.09
C LEU A 452 -11.42 -29.49 -1.63
N LYS A 453 -10.38 -28.87 -1.03
CA LYS A 453 -10.41 -28.44 0.37
C LYS A 453 -11.36 -27.26 0.61
N TYR A 454 -11.29 -26.23 -0.22
CA TYR A 454 -12.00 -24.96 -0.01
C TYR A 454 -13.28 -24.84 -0.83
N GLY A 455 -13.54 -25.74 -1.78
CA GLY A 455 -14.81 -25.83 -2.49
C GLY A 455 -15.98 -26.34 -1.62
N LYS A 456 -15.73 -26.73 -0.37
CA LYS A 456 -16.73 -27.11 0.65
C LYS A 456 -17.75 -28.15 0.14
N GLY A 457 -17.29 -29.14 -0.64
CA GLY A 457 -18.14 -30.18 -1.23
C GLY A 457 -19.02 -29.72 -2.41
N LYS A 458 -18.99 -28.44 -2.79
CA LYS A 458 -19.76 -27.90 -3.91
C LYS A 458 -19.14 -28.19 -5.28
N LEU A 459 -17.88 -28.64 -5.33
CA LEU A 459 -17.14 -28.87 -6.57
C LEU A 459 -16.63 -30.31 -6.63
N ALA A 460 -16.89 -30.99 -7.74
CA ALA A 460 -16.43 -32.35 -8.02
C ALA A 460 -15.59 -32.39 -9.30
N VAL A 461 -14.55 -33.24 -9.32
CA VAL A 461 -13.72 -33.43 -10.52
C VAL A 461 -14.54 -34.15 -11.59
N VAL A 462 -14.51 -33.64 -12.81
CA VAL A 462 -15.18 -34.27 -13.95
C VAL A 462 -14.31 -35.39 -14.50
N HIS A 463 -14.79 -36.63 -14.38
CA HIS A 463 -14.10 -37.84 -14.85
C HIS A 463 -14.59 -38.36 -16.22
N GLY A 464 -15.42 -37.58 -16.92
CA GLY A 464 -15.87 -37.90 -18.28
C GLY A 464 -16.67 -36.73 -18.87
N LEU A 465 -16.08 -36.01 -19.82
CA LEU A 465 -16.85 -35.20 -20.77
C LEU A 465 -17.05 -36.09 -22.01
N GLU A 466 -18.20 -36.01 -22.68
CA GLU A 466 -18.58 -36.88 -23.82
C GLU A 466 -17.57 -36.90 -24.99
N HIS A 467 -16.54 -36.04 -24.96
CA HIS A 467 -15.45 -35.97 -25.94
C HIS A 467 -14.02 -35.92 -25.35
N ALA A 468 -13.82 -36.03 -24.03
CA ALA A 468 -12.50 -35.89 -23.42
C ALA A 468 -11.78 -37.22 -23.22
N LYS A 469 -10.64 -37.41 -23.91
CA LYS A 469 -9.71 -38.51 -23.62
C LYS A 469 -8.99 -38.24 -22.29
N ILE A 470 -9.25 -39.06 -21.28
CA ILE A 470 -8.56 -39.00 -19.99
C ILE A 470 -7.30 -39.87 -20.06
N GLY A 471 -6.17 -39.34 -19.60
CA GLY A 471 -4.92 -40.10 -19.46
C GLY A 471 -4.97 -41.09 -18.30
N THR A 472 -4.00 -42.01 -18.25
CA THR A 472 -3.85 -43.01 -17.17
C THR A 472 -3.74 -42.39 -15.77
N GLU A 473 -3.39 -41.10 -15.67
CA GLU A 473 -3.23 -40.35 -14.43
C GLU A 473 -4.41 -39.42 -14.09
N GLY A 474 -5.50 -39.47 -14.86
CA GLY A 474 -6.72 -38.67 -14.59
C GLY A 474 -6.67 -37.22 -15.08
N TRP A 475 -5.67 -36.84 -15.88
CA TRP A 475 -5.57 -35.53 -16.54
C TRP A 475 -6.29 -35.53 -17.89
N LEU A 476 -6.87 -34.39 -18.27
CA LEU A 476 -7.43 -34.18 -19.61
C LEU A 476 -6.30 -34.06 -20.63
N LYS A 477 -6.32 -34.89 -21.68
CA LYS A 477 -5.29 -34.88 -22.73
C LYS A 477 -5.33 -33.63 -23.59
N GLU A 478 -6.52 -33.09 -23.84
CA GLU A 478 -6.75 -31.97 -24.74
C GLU A 478 -7.43 -30.81 -24.00
N ASN A 479 -7.30 -29.60 -24.57
CA ASN A 479 -8.02 -28.43 -24.08
C ASN A 479 -9.52 -28.60 -24.42
N PRO A 480 -10.41 -28.64 -23.41
CA PRO A 480 -11.82 -28.96 -23.62
C PRO A 480 -12.59 -27.88 -24.39
N PHE A 481 -12.02 -26.69 -24.57
CA PHE A 481 -12.65 -25.59 -25.31
C PHE A 481 -12.21 -25.53 -26.78
N GLY A 482 -11.25 -26.37 -27.20
CA GLY A 482 -10.68 -26.32 -28.55
C GLY A 482 -9.94 -25.01 -28.87
N VAL A 483 -9.63 -24.20 -27.85
CA VAL A 483 -8.91 -22.92 -27.91
C VAL A 483 -7.79 -22.98 -26.89
N ARG A 484 -6.56 -22.70 -27.30
CA ARG A 484 -5.38 -22.73 -26.42
C ARG A 484 -5.02 -21.33 -25.94
N SER A 485 -4.42 -21.26 -24.75
CA SER A 485 -3.75 -20.03 -24.28
C SER A 485 -2.39 -19.85 -24.96
N ASP A 486 -1.85 -18.62 -24.93
CA ASP A 486 -0.51 -18.32 -25.46
C ASP A 486 0.55 -19.27 -24.86
N TRP A 487 0.51 -19.44 -23.54
CA TRP A 487 1.45 -20.27 -22.81
C TRP A 487 1.26 -21.76 -23.12
N GLU A 488 0.02 -22.23 -23.22
CA GLU A 488 -0.26 -23.62 -23.61
C GLU A 488 0.28 -23.92 -25.01
N GLN A 489 0.09 -23.00 -25.96
CA GLN A 489 0.63 -23.17 -27.31
C GLN A 489 2.16 -23.21 -27.29
N HIS A 490 2.78 -22.26 -26.60
CA HIS A 490 4.23 -22.26 -26.40
C HIS A 490 4.72 -23.57 -25.79
N VAL A 491 4.00 -24.10 -24.78
CA VAL A 491 4.39 -25.32 -24.07
C VAL A 491 4.26 -26.57 -24.93
N ILE A 492 3.25 -26.63 -25.80
CA ILE A 492 3.08 -27.77 -26.71
C ILE A 492 4.12 -27.73 -27.84
N ASP A 493 4.47 -26.54 -28.34
CA ASP A 493 5.38 -26.40 -29.49
C ASP A 493 6.81 -26.90 -29.21
N TRP A 494 7.28 -26.78 -27.96
CA TRP A 494 8.56 -27.36 -27.51
C TRP A 494 8.44 -28.77 -26.89
N GLY A 495 7.26 -29.40 -26.97
CA GLY A 495 7.03 -30.77 -26.50
C GLY A 495 6.89 -30.93 -24.99
N GLY A 496 6.58 -29.86 -24.26
CA GLY A 496 6.36 -29.89 -22.81
C GLY A 496 5.01 -30.52 -22.40
N PRO A 497 4.89 -31.01 -21.15
CA PRO A 497 3.66 -31.60 -20.65
C PRO A 497 2.62 -30.52 -20.28
N MET A 498 1.34 -30.90 -20.31
CA MET A 498 0.25 -30.07 -19.84
C MET A 498 -0.72 -30.88 -18.98
N TYR A 499 -0.88 -30.44 -17.73
CA TYR A 499 -1.72 -31.07 -16.73
C TYR A 499 -3.02 -30.27 -16.61
N ARG A 500 -4.12 -30.87 -17.07
CA ARG A 500 -5.42 -30.21 -17.19
C ARG A 500 -6.47 -30.94 -16.37
N LEU A 501 -7.29 -30.21 -15.65
CA LEU A 501 -8.45 -30.77 -14.96
C LEU A 501 -9.66 -29.86 -15.06
N MET A 502 -10.83 -30.45 -14.89
CA MET A 502 -12.11 -29.75 -14.86
C MET A 502 -12.84 -30.12 -13.58
N PHE A 503 -13.37 -29.12 -12.88
CA PHE A 503 -14.39 -29.31 -11.86
C PHE A 503 -15.76 -28.92 -12.41
N SER A 504 -16.81 -29.55 -11.87
CA SER A 504 -18.20 -29.13 -12.03
C SER A 504 -18.77 -28.73 -10.67
N LYS A 505 -19.63 -27.71 -10.64
CA LYS A 505 -20.47 -27.47 -9.47
C LYS A 505 -21.50 -28.58 -9.37
N VAL A 506 -21.55 -29.21 -8.20
CA VAL A 506 -22.50 -30.27 -7.88
C VAL A 506 -23.85 -29.60 -7.62
N THR A 507 -24.91 -30.08 -8.27
CA THR A 507 -26.28 -29.78 -7.89
C THR A 507 -26.50 -30.32 -6.48
N SER A 508 -26.89 -29.46 -5.53
CA SER A 508 -27.32 -29.95 -4.22
C SER A 508 -28.44 -30.97 -4.45
N ALA A 509 -28.22 -32.23 -4.06
CA ALA A 509 -29.33 -33.15 -3.89
C ALA A 509 -30.26 -32.52 -2.85
N GLU A 510 -31.52 -32.29 -3.24
CA GLU A 510 -32.58 -31.81 -2.33
C GLU A 510 -32.70 -32.68 -1.07
#